data_AF-A0AAJ2R194-F1
#
_entry.id   AF-A0AAJ2R194-F1
#
_cell.length_a   1.000
_cell.length_b   1.000
_cell.length_c   1.000
_cell.angle_alpha   90.00
_cell.angle_beta   90.00
_cell.angle_gamma   90.00
#
_symmetry.space_group_name_H-M   'P 1'
#
loop_
_entity.id
_entity.type
_entity.pdbx_description
1 polymer ?
#
loop_
_entity_poly.entity_id
_entity_poly.type
_entity_poly.pdbx_seq_one_letter_code
_entity_poly.pdbx_strand_id
1 'polypeptide(L)'
;MKQQKAPQPPDDAHARHLSLALGDMDLIVQRGCTQIAAIVDLSLAWLEHPEGHQRIETVAQALEAIRSSASALAHAVSEEARPLDCASTDQPAQRRRNAAQTATLRFAQAFASLGTAPPG
;
A
#
# COMPACT_ATOMS: atom_id res chain seq x y z
N MET A 1 -5.23 35.64 -40.10
CA MET A 1 -4.77 36.18 -38.81
C MET A 1 -4.98 35.11 -37.75
N LYS A 2 -3.91 34.51 -37.21
CA LYS A 2 -4.00 33.49 -36.16
C LYS A 2 -3.94 34.21 -34.81
N GLN A 3 -5.05 34.29 -34.08
CA GLN A 3 -5.04 34.76 -32.70
C GLN A 3 -4.40 33.68 -31.82
N GLN A 4 -3.20 33.96 -31.32
CA GLN A 4 -2.64 33.26 -30.17
C GLN A 4 -3.33 33.80 -28.92
N LYS A 5 -4.15 32.95 -28.29
CA LYS A 5 -4.71 33.21 -26.96
C LYS A 5 -3.57 33.11 -25.95
N ALA A 6 -3.23 34.24 -25.32
CA ALA A 6 -2.30 34.28 -24.19
C ALA A 6 -2.79 33.34 -23.07
N PRO A 7 -1.89 32.65 -22.34
CA PRO A 7 -2.29 31.76 -21.25
C PRO A 7 -3.00 32.60 -20.19
N GLN A 8 -4.30 32.34 -20.00
CA GLN A 8 -5.06 32.99 -18.93
C GLN A 8 -4.51 32.50 -17.59
N PRO A 9 -4.34 33.38 -16.59
CA PRO A 9 -3.92 32.98 -15.26
C PRO A 9 -4.88 31.91 -14.71
N PRO A 10 -4.39 30.92 -13.95
CA PRO A 10 -5.25 29.89 -13.38
C PRO A 10 -6.34 30.58 -12.56
N ASP A 11 -7.59 30.22 -12.83
CA ASP A 11 -8.76 30.73 -12.10
C ASP A 11 -8.52 30.54 -10.60
N ASP A 12 -8.68 31.59 -9.78
CA ASP A 12 -8.41 31.54 -8.33
C ASP A 12 -9.18 30.41 -7.64
N ALA A 13 -10.33 30.01 -8.19
CA ALA A 13 -11.12 28.87 -7.77
C ALA A 13 -10.40 27.53 -7.98
N HIS A 14 -9.74 27.32 -9.12
CA HIS A 14 -8.98 26.10 -9.41
C HIS A 14 -7.76 25.98 -8.50
N ALA A 15 -7.05 27.08 -8.26
CA ALA A 15 -5.88 27.09 -7.36
C ALA A 15 -6.26 26.78 -5.89
N ARG A 16 -7.40 27.31 -5.42
CA ARG A 16 -7.95 27.00 -4.09
C ARG A 16 -8.41 25.54 -3.99
N HIS A 17 -9.10 25.04 -5.01
CA HIS A 17 -9.55 23.66 -5.05
C HIS A 17 -8.38 22.68 -4.99
N LEU A 18 -7.32 22.93 -5.77
CA LEU A 18 -6.10 22.13 -5.73
C LEU A 18 -5.42 22.19 -4.36
N SER A 19 -5.36 23.36 -3.72
CA SER A 19 -4.74 23.50 -2.39
C SER A 19 -5.50 22.72 -1.31
N LEU A 20 -6.83 22.70 -1.38
CA LEU A 20 -7.66 21.90 -0.47
C LEU A 20 -7.43 20.41 -0.68
N ALA A 21 -7.48 19.93 -1.93
CA ALA A 21 -7.23 18.53 -2.25
C ALA A 21 -5.84 18.05 -1.82
N LEU A 22 -4.80 18.90 -2.00
CA LEU A 22 -3.46 18.60 -1.50
C LEU A 22 -3.40 18.50 0.03
N GLY A 23 -4.13 19.37 0.74
CA GLY A 23 -4.24 19.31 2.20
C GLY A 23 -4.94 18.05 2.69
N ASP A 24 -6.03 17.65 2.02
CA ASP A 24 -6.77 16.43 2.35
C ASP A 24 -5.92 15.18 2.09
N MET A 25 -5.19 15.13 0.96
CA MET A 25 -4.24 14.06 0.66
C MET A 25 -3.10 13.99 1.68
N ASP A 26 -2.49 15.12 2.06
CA ASP A 26 -1.42 15.15 3.06
C ASP A 26 -1.90 14.59 4.39
N LEU A 27 -3.09 15.00 4.85
CA LEU A 27 -3.68 14.49 6.08
C LEU A 27 -3.92 12.96 6.03
N ILE A 28 -4.44 12.46 4.92
CA ILE A 28 -4.66 11.01 4.70
C ILE A 28 -3.32 10.26 4.75
N VAL A 29 -2.29 10.77 4.06
CA VAL A 29 -0.94 10.18 4.04
C VAL A 29 -0.31 10.17 5.42
N GLN A 30 -0.30 11.30 6.13
CA GLN A 30 0.27 11.41 7.47
C GLN A 30 -0.39 10.42 8.44
N ARG A 31 -1.73 10.34 8.43
CA ARG A 31 -2.47 9.43 9.30
C ARG A 31 -2.16 7.96 8.98
N GLY A 32 -2.18 7.58 7.71
CA GLY A 32 -1.89 6.22 7.30
C GLY A 32 -0.45 5.81 7.57
N CYS A 33 0.52 6.69 7.30
CA CYS A 33 1.93 6.46 7.61
C CYS A 33 2.18 6.32 9.12
N THR A 34 1.55 7.15 9.95
CA THR A 34 1.66 7.05 11.42
C THR A 34 1.10 5.72 11.92
N GLN A 35 -0.02 5.25 11.38
CA GLN A 35 -0.59 3.95 11.74
C GLN A 35 0.33 2.79 11.33
N ILE A 36 0.87 2.83 10.12
CA ILE A 36 1.81 1.82 9.62
C ILE A 36 3.07 1.80 10.50
N ALA A 37 3.64 2.97 10.81
CA ALA A 37 4.81 3.10 11.67
C ALA A 37 4.56 2.49 13.05
N ALA A 38 3.42 2.79 13.69
CA ALA A 38 3.08 2.22 14.99
C ALA A 38 2.99 0.69 14.97
N ILE A 39 2.45 0.08 13.90
CA ILE A 39 2.41 -1.38 13.77
C ILE A 39 3.81 -1.95 13.56
N VAL A 40 4.66 -1.29 12.76
CA VAL A 40 6.05 -1.69 12.54
C VAL A 40 6.84 -1.64 13.85
N ASP A 41 6.78 -0.52 14.58
CA ASP A 41 7.49 -0.34 15.84
C ASP A 41 7.08 -1.39 16.87
N LEU A 42 5.77 -1.68 16.96
CA LEU A 42 5.27 -2.75 17.80
C LEU A 42 5.83 -4.11 17.38
N SER A 43 5.85 -4.41 16.08
CA SER A 43 6.37 -5.68 15.54
C SER A 43 7.86 -5.85 15.81
N LEU A 44 8.64 -4.78 15.69
CA LEU A 44 10.08 -4.77 15.95
C LEU A 44 10.34 -4.98 17.45
N ALA A 45 9.63 -4.27 18.32
CA ALA A 45 9.74 -4.45 19.77
C ALA A 45 9.42 -5.89 20.20
N TRP A 46 8.48 -6.55 19.53
CA TRP A 46 8.22 -7.97 19.73
C TRP A 46 9.39 -8.86 19.31
N LEU A 47 9.99 -8.60 18.14
CA LEU A 47 11.14 -9.37 17.65
C LEU A 47 12.39 -9.19 18.51
N GLU A 48 12.59 -8.03 19.13
CA GLU A 48 13.70 -7.78 20.04
C GLU A 48 13.56 -8.54 21.37
N HIS A 49 12.35 -8.95 21.73
CA HIS A 49 12.11 -9.75 22.93
C HIS A 49 12.42 -11.24 22.67
N PRO A 50 13.18 -11.92 23.55
CA PRO A 50 13.53 -13.34 23.37
C PRO A 50 12.29 -14.25 23.32
N GLU A 51 11.20 -13.87 23.97
CA GLU A 51 9.90 -14.56 23.90
C GLU A 51 9.14 -14.29 22.59
N GLY A 52 9.39 -13.17 21.92
CA GLY A 52 8.71 -12.83 20.66
C GLY A 52 9.16 -13.68 19.48
N HIS A 53 10.37 -14.24 19.54
CA HIS A 53 10.83 -15.26 18.59
C HIS A 53 9.98 -16.54 18.62
N GLN A 54 9.35 -16.83 19.76
CA GLN A 54 8.44 -17.98 19.92
C GLN A 54 7.04 -17.70 19.36
N ARG A 55 6.75 -16.45 18.96
CA ARG A 55 5.43 -16.00 18.51
C ARG A 55 5.51 -15.41 17.10
N ILE A 56 6.12 -16.15 16.19
CA ILE A 56 6.30 -15.73 14.79
C ILE A 56 4.96 -15.44 14.08
N GLU A 57 3.87 -16.06 14.53
CA GLU A 57 2.50 -15.81 14.07
C GLU A 57 2.06 -14.37 14.38
N THR A 58 2.49 -13.80 15.51
CA THR A 58 2.17 -12.42 15.88
C THR A 58 2.87 -11.44 14.92
N VAL A 59 4.11 -11.74 14.54
CA VAL A 59 4.86 -10.98 13.54
C VAL A 59 4.22 -11.12 12.15
N ALA A 60 3.79 -12.34 11.78
CA ALA A 60 3.09 -12.58 10.53
C ALA A 60 1.76 -11.80 10.44
N GLN A 61 0.97 -11.80 11.52
CA GLN A 61 -0.26 -11.00 11.62
C GLN A 61 0.02 -9.50 11.52
N ALA A 62 1.08 -9.02 12.15
CA ALA A 62 1.44 -7.61 12.08
C ALA A 62 1.91 -7.21 10.67
N LEU A 63 2.67 -8.06 9.97
CA LEU A 63 3.03 -7.86 8.56
C LEU A 63 1.80 -7.84 7.64
N GLU A 64 0.80 -8.69 7.91
CA GLU A 64 -0.48 -8.66 7.20
C GLU A 64 -1.25 -7.36 7.45
N ALA A 65 -1.29 -6.90 8.71
CA ALA A 65 -1.90 -5.62 9.08
C ALA A 65 -1.21 -4.44 8.39
N ILE A 66 0.13 -4.38 8.40
CA ILE A 66 0.93 -3.37 7.68
C ILE A 66 0.57 -3.35 6.20
N ARG A 67 0.54 -4.52 5.56
CA ARG A 67 0.20 -4.63 4.13
C ARG A 67 -1.23 -4.16 3.85
N SER A 68 -2.18 -4.53 4.69
CA SER A 68 -3.58 -4.11 4.58
C SER A 68 -3.72 -2.59 4.73
N SER A 69 -3.12 -2.01 5.77
CA SER A 69 -3.13 -0.56 6.02
C SER A 69 -2.46 0.22 4.89
N ALA A 70 -1.33 -0.24 4.37
CA ALA A 70 -0.67 0.38 3.22
C ALA A 70 -1.53 0.32 1.94
N SER A 71 -2.25 -0.78 1.72
CA SER A 71 -3.18 -0.89 0.59
C SER A 71 -4.39 0.03 0.75
N ALA A 72 -4.96 0.12 1.94
CA ALA A 72 -6.07 1.01 2.24
C ALA A 72 -5.68 2.48 2.07
N LEU A 73 -4.48 2.85 2.53
CA LEU A 73 -3.93 4.19 2.33
C LEU A 73 -3.79 4.53 0.84
N ALA A 74 -3.18 3.64 0.05
CA ALA A 74 -3.01 3.84 -1.38
C ALA A 74 -4.36 4.01 -2.10
N HIS A 75 -5.39 3.25 -1.70
CA HIS A 75 -6.74 3.38 -2.23
C HIS A 75 -7.36 4.73 -1.84
N ALA A 76 -7.26 5.14 -0.58
CA ALA A 76 -7.81 6.42 -0.11
C ALA A 76 -7.19 7.62 -0.84
N VAL A 77 -5.87 7.63 -1.02
CA VAL A 77 -5.18 8.68 -1.79
C VAL A 77 -5.59 8.65 -3.26
N SER A 78 -5.78 7.47 -3.85
CA SER A 78 -6.22 7.35 -5.25
C SER A 78 -7.64 7.88 -5.46
N GLU A 79 -8.56 7.62 -4.52
CA GLU A 79 -9.93 8.15 -4.57
C GLU A 79 -9.95 9.67 -4.45
N GLU A 80 -9.15 10.23 -3.54
CA GLU A 80 -9.01 11.69 -3.38
C GLU A 80 -8.34 12.34 -4.61
N ALA A 81 -7.46 11.61 -5.30
CA ALA A 81 -6.78 12.09 -6.50
C ALA A 81 -7.59 11.91 -7.80
N ARG A 82 -8.67 11.13 -7.76
CA ARG A 82 -9.53 10.85 -8.92
C ARG A 82 -10.11 12.11 -9.58
N PRO A 83 -10.61 13.13 -8.84
CA PRO A 83 -11.10 14.37 -9.43
C PRO A 83 -10.02 15.19 -10.14
N LEU A 84 -8.74 14.95 -9.81
CA LEU A 84 -7.59 15.66 -10.36
C LEU A 84 -6.96 14.94 -11.57
N ASP A 85 -7.48 13.76 -11.94
CA ASP A 85 -7.00 12.91 -13.04
C ASP A 85 -5.48 12.62 -13.00
N CYS A 86 -4.90 12.60 -11.81
CA CYS A 86 -3.47 12.37 -11.59
C CYS A 86 -3.17 10.97 -11.05
N ALA A 87 -3.99 9.97 -11.42
CA ALA A 87 -3.83 8.59 -10.99
C ALA A 87 -2.51 7.98 -11.53
N SER A 88 -1.56 7.71 -10.63
CA SER A 88 -0.31 7.01 -10.98
C SER A 88 -0.40 5.53 -10.59
N THR A 89 -0.09 4.63 -11.54
CA THR A 89 0.01 3.19 -11.24
C THR A 89 1.46 2.80 -10.95
N ASP A 90 1.74 2.31 -9.74
CA ASP A 90 3.06 1.73 -9.41
C ASP A 90 3.19 0.32 -10.02
N GLN A 91 3.56 0.28 -11.30
CA GLN A 91 3.83 -0.97 -12.02
C GLN A 91 4.90 -1.84 -11.34
N PRO A 92 6.03 -1.31 -10.82
CA PRO A 92 6.97 -2.08 -10.01
C PRO A 92 6.31 -2.77 -8.81
N ALA A 93 5.48 -2.09 -8.02
CA ALA A 93 4.77 -2.71 -6.91
C ALA A 93 3.83 -3.83 -7.38
N GLN A 94 3.15 -3.63 -8.51
CA GLN A 94 2.28 -4.66 -9.07
C GLN A 94 3.07 -5.91 -9.48
N ARG A 95 4.25 -5.74 -10.10
CA ARG A 95 5.14 -6.87 -10.42
C ARG A 95 5.58 -7.63 -9.16
N ARG A 96 5.95 -6.92 -8.08
CA ARG A 96 6.31 -7.53 -6.80
C ARG A 96 5.15 -8.36 -6.21
N ARG A 97 3.91 -7.83 -6.27
CA ARG A 97 2.71 -8.55 -5.80
C ARG A 97 2.44 -9.82 -6.61
N ASN A 98 2.51 -9.72 -7.94
CA ASN A 98 2.29 -10.87 -8.82
C ASN A 98 3.35 -11.96 -8.59
N ALA A 99 4.61 -11.58 -8.42
CA ALA A 99 5.69 -12.52 -8.09
C ALA A 99 5.48 -13.21 -6.74
N ALA A 100 5.07 -12.46 -5.70
CA ALA A 100 4.76 -13.02 -4.39
C ALA A 100 3.60 -14.03 -4.45
N GLN A 101 2.50 -13.70 -5.14
CA GLN A 101 1.38 -14.62 -5.34
C GLN A 101 1.80 -15.89 -6.09
N THR A 102 2.63 -15.75 -7.11
CA THR A 102 3.16 -16.90 -7.87
C THR A 102 4.00 -17.81 -6.98
N ALA A 103 4.80 -17.24 -6.07
CA ALA A 103 5.58 -18.02 -5.10
C ALA A 103 4.67 -18.78 -4.13
N THR A 104 3.65 -18.12 -3.55
CA THR A 104 2.68 -18.78 -2.65
C THR A 104 1.98 -19.96 -3.31
N LEU A 105 1.51 -19.79 -4.55
CA LEU A 105 0.87 -20.87 -5.31
C LEU A 105 1.83 -22.05 -5.54
N ARG A 106 3.09 -21.77 -5.87
CA ARG A 106 4.11 -22.80 -6.04
C ARG A 106 4.41 -23.57 -4.76
N PHE A 107 4.48 -22.89 -3.62
CA PHE A 107 4.65 -23.55 -2.33
C PHE A 107 3.47 -24.45 -1.98
N ALA A 108 2.23 -23.98 -2.19
CA ALA A 108 1.03 -24.77 -1.96
C ALA A 108 0.97 -26.03 -2.85
N GLN A 109 1.36 -25.90 -4.13
CA GLN A 109 1.42 -27.03 -5.06
C GLN A 109 2.49 -28.05 -4.67
N ALA A 110 3.69 -27.60 -4.28
CA ALA A 110 4.76 -28.48 -3.82
C ALA A 110 4.34 -29.27 -2.57
N PHE A 111 3.66 -28.62 -1.62
CA PHE A 111 3.16 -29.29 -0.42
C PHE A 111 2.08 -30.33 -0.73
N ALA A 112 1.14 -30.03 -1.64
CA ALA A 112 0.12 -30.98 -2.08
C ALA A 112 0.73 -32.23 -2.75
N SER A 113 1.81 -32.08 -3.50
CA SER A 113 2.51 -33.20 -4.15
C SER A 113 3.29 -34.11 -3.19
N LEU A 114 3.63 -33.62 -1.99
CA LEU A 114 4.33 -34.39 -0.96
C LEU A 114 3.37 -35.21 -0.06
N GLY A 115 2.07 -34.89 -0.07
CA GLY A 115 1.05 -35.57 0.74
C GLY A 115 0.48 -36.85 0.15
N THR A 116 0.92 -37.28 -1.04
CA THR A 116 0.38 -38.46 -1.75
C THR A 116 1.40 -39.60 -1.80
N ALA A 117 1.68 -40.25 -0.67
CA ALA A 117 2.31 -41.56 -0.63
C ALA A 117 1.31 -42.56 -0.03
N PRO A 118 0.80 -43.56 -0.78
CA PRO A 118 -0.09 -44.57 -0.20
C PRO A 118 0.70 -45.49 0.73
N PRO A 119 0.13 -45.92 1.89
CA PRO A 119 0.73 -46.98 2.69
C PRO A 119 0.68 -48.29 1.89
N GLY A 120 1.83 -48.92 1.72
CA GLY A 120 1.97 -50.26 1.15
C GLY A 120 1.63 -51.36 2.14
#